data_AF-A0A962YBB7-F1
#
_entry.id   AF-A0A962YBB7-F1
#
_cell.length_a   1.000
_cell.length_b   1.000
_cell.length_c   1.000
_cell.angle_alpha   90.00
_cell.angle_beta   90.00
_cell.angle_gamma   90.00
#
_symmetry.space_group_name_H-M   'P 1'
#
loop_
_entity.id
_entity.type
_entity.pdbx_description
1 polymer ?
#
loop_
_entity_poly.entity_id
_entity_poly.type
_entity_poly.pdbx_seq_one_letter_code
_entity_poly.pdbx_strand_id
1 'polypeptide(L)'
;QNVFGEDYYAFEQQDTHFIVLNAQLFNTGFTAEKEQWAWLEKTLDNKPELRSFVFLHYPPYIVWDNEIEHYDNIGEPSRSRLLA
;
A
#
# COMPACT_ATOMS: atom_id res chain seq x y z
N GLN A 1 8.30 14.12 -21.16
CA GLN A 1 8.77 14.15 -19.77
C GLN A 1 7.60 13.74 -18.90
N ASN A 2 7.74 12.69 -18.09
CA ASN A 2 6.80 12.43 -17.01
C ASN A 2 7.25 13.28 -15.82
N VAL A 3 6.50 14.32 -15.48
CA VAL A 3 6.87 15.29 -14.44
C VAL A 3 6.60 14.72 -13.04
N PHE A 4 5.76 13.68 -12.97
CA PHE A 4 5.43 12.94 -11.77
C PHE A 4 5.99 11.51 -11.88
N GLY A 5 6.41 10.95 -10.74
CA GLY A 5 6.82 9.55 -10.64
C GLY A 5 5.64 8.59 -10.73
N GLU A 6 5.92 7.29 -10.69
CA GLU A 6 4.90 6.25 -10.60
C GLU A 6 4.11 6.37 -9.28
N ASP A 7 2.79 6.17 -9.34
CA ASP A 7 1.90 6.26 -8.16
C ASP A 7 2.23 5.20 -7.09
N TYR A 8 2.59 4.00 -7.55
CA TYR A 8 3.06 2.89 -6.73
C TYR A 8 4.13 2.12 -7.52
N TYR A 9 5.13 1.60 -6.81
CA TYR A 9 6.23 0.87 -7.42
C TYR A 9 6.95 0.03 -6.36
N ALA A 10 7.82 -0.86 -6.83
CA ALA A 10 8.67 -1.64 -5.94
C ALA A 10 10.09 -1.75 -6.50
N PHE A 11 11.05 -1.91 -5.60
CA PHE A 11 12.45 -2.14 -5.94
C PHE A 11 13.11 -3.04 -4.89
N GLU A 12 14.30 -3.52 -5.23
CA GLU A 12 15.05 -4.45 -4.40
C GLU A 12 16.38 -3.86 -4.01
N GLN A 13 16.79 -4.11 -2.76
CA GLN A 13 18.11 -3.78 -2.26
C GLN A 13 18.48 -4.78 -1.17
N GLN A 14 19.58 -5.51 -1.32
CA GLN A 14 20.11 -6.44 -0.30
C GLN A 14 19.06 -7.41 0.27
N ASP A 15 18.57 -8.33 -0.55
CA ASP A 15 17.58 -9.38 -0.19
C ASP A 15 16.30 -8.84 0.48
N THR A 16 15.98 -7.58 0.20
CA THR A 16 14.85 -6.87 0.78
C THR A 16 14.05 -6.21 -0.34
N HIS A 17 12.74 -6.34 -0.23
CA HIS A 17 11.77 -5.79 -1.15
C HIS A 17 11.17 -4.51 -0.55
N PHE A 18 11.24 -3.40 -1.27
CA PHE A 18 10.71 -2.12 -0.86
C PHE A 18 9.52 -1.78 -1.75
N ILE A 19 8.35 -1.63 -1.15
CA ILE A 19 7.07 -1.45 -1.85
C ILE A 19 6.51 -0.10 -1.45
N VAL A 20 6.28 0.78 -2.43
CA VAL A 20 5.64 2.09 -2.23
C VAL A 20 4.23 2.02 -2.77
N LEU A 21 3.25 2.38 -1.95
CA LEU A 21 1.83 2.36 -2.30
C LEU A 21 1.23 3.75 -2.26
N ASN A 22 0.29 4.03 -3.15
CA ASN A 22 -0.52 5.24 -3.08
C ASN A 22 -1.63 5.07 -2.05
N ALA A 23 -1.42 5.64 -0.87
CA ALA A 23 -2.40 5.58 0.23
C ALA A 23 -3.71 6.31 -0.09
N GLN A 24 -3.71 7.27 -1.02
CA GLN A 24 -4.90 8.05 -1.39
C GLN A 24 -5.89 7.24 -2.24
N LEU A 25 -5.50 6.08 -2.76
CA LEU A 25 -6.39 5.21 -3.54
C LEU A 25 -7.25 4.30 -2.67
N PHE A 26 -6.87 4.05 -1.42
CA PHE A 26 -7.62 3.14 -0.55
C PHE A 26 -9.06 3.63 -0.29
N ASN A 27 -10.00 2.69 -0.37
CA ASN A 27 -11.44 2.89 -0.21
C ASN A 27 -12.09 3.90 -1.18
N THR A 28 -11.40 4.28 -2.26
CA THR A 28 -11.96 5.24 -3.23
C THR A 28 -12.98 4.61 -4.18
N GLY A 29 -12.93 3.30 -4.36
CA GLY A 29 -13.76 2.57 -5.33
C GLY A 29 -13.33 2.77 -6.78
N PHE A 30 -12.25 3.52 -7.04
CA PHE A 30 -11.75 3.75 -8.39
C PHE A 30 -11.11 2.49 -8.97
N THR A 31 -11.07 2.42 -10.30
CA THR A 31 -10.36 1.33 -11.00
C THR A 31 -8.90 1.25 -10.60
N ALA A 32 -8.24 2.40 -10.41
CA ALA A 32 -6.84 2.49 -9.98
C ALA A 32 -6.59 1.83 -8.61
N GLU A 33 -7.54 1.89 -7.68
CA GLU A 33 -7.44 1.17 -6.40
C GLU A 33 -7.36 -0.34 -6.62
N LYS A 34 -8.24 -0.88 -7.47
CA LYS A 34 -8.27 -2.32 -7.77
C LYS A 34 -7.01 -2.77 -8.50
N GLU A 35 -6.50 -1.93 -9.41
CA GLU A 35 -5.25 -2.17 -10.13
C GLU A 35 -4.05 -2.20 -9.17
N GLN A 36 -3.95 -1.24 -8.24
CA GLN A 36 -2.91 -1.23 -7.21
C GLN A 36 -2.96 -2.49 -6.34
N TRP A 37 -4.16 -2.92 -5.90
CA TRP A 37 -4.30 -4.14 -5.12
C TRP A 37 -3.86 -5.39 -5.87
N ALA A 38 -4.31 -5.56 -7.11
CA ALA A 38 -3.90 -6.70 -7.95
C ALA A 38 -2.40 -6.68 -8.25
N TRP A 39 -1.83 -5.49 -8.44
CA TRP A 39 -0.39 -5.32 -8.59
C TRP A 39 0.37 -5.71 -7.31
N LEU A 40 -0.11 -5.29 -6.13
CA LEU A 40 0.53 -5.57 -4.84
C LEU A 40 0.56 -7.07 -4.57
N GLU A 41 -0.57 -7.77 -4.74
CA GLU A 41 -0.67 -9.22 -4.58
C GLU A 41 0.34 -9.95 -5.47
N LYS A 42 0.35 -9.62 -6.76
CA LYS A 42 1.33 -10.16 -7.71
C LYS A 42 2.78 -9.85 -7.30
N THR A 43 3.02 -8.64 -6.78
CA THR A 43 4.34 -8.17 -6.38
C THR A 43 4.88 -8.95 -5.18
N LEU A 44 4.03 -9.27 -4.21
CA LEU A 44 4.36 -10.11 -3.06
C LEU A 44 4.55 -11.59 -3.46
N ASP A 45 3.68 -12.12 -4.32
CA ASP A 45 3.73 -13.52 -4.77
C ASP A 45 4.95 -13.84 -5.66
N ASN A 46 5.52 -12.85 -6.35
CA ASN A 46 6.67 -13.06 -7.22
C ASN A 46 7.96 -13.39 -6.42
N LYS A 47 8.07 -12.96 -5.17
CA LYS A 47 9.28 -13.10 -4.33
C LYS A 47 8.93 -13.32 -2.85
N PRO A 48 8.24 -14.42 -2.50
CA PRO A 48 7.75 -14.67 -1.15
C PRO A 48 8.87 -14.85 -0.11
N GLU A 49 10.10 -15.10 -0.54
CA GLU A 49 11.27 -15.29 0.32
C GLU A 49 11.90 -13.99 0.82
N LEU A 50 11.67 -12.86 0.13
CA LEU A 50 12.28 -11.58 0.50
C LEU A 50 11.50 -10.90 1.63
N ARG A 51 12.23 -10.28 2.56
CA ARG A 51 11.61 -9.42 3.57
C ARG A 51 11.05 -8.19 2.87
N SER A 52 9.78 -7.87 3.12
CA SER A 52 9.12 -6.71 2.52
C SER A 52 9.01 -5.54 3.51
N PHE A 53 9.29 -4.34 3.03
CA PHE A 53 8.99 -3.07 3.69
C PHE A 53 8.00 -2.29 2.84
N VAL A 54 6.88 -1.90 3.45
CA VAL A 54 5.82 -1.14 2.78
C VAL A 54 5.87 0.32 3.23
N PHE A 55 5.83 1.23 2.26
CA PHE A 55 5.87 2.68 2.47
C PHE A 55 4.54 3.28 2.06
N LEU A 56 3.97 4.08 2.96
CA LEU A 56 2.64 4.65 2.84
C LEU A 56 2.66 6.09 3.37
N HIS A 57 1.83 6.94 2.77
CA HIS A 57 1.62 8.29 3.27
C HIS A 57 0.71 8.32 4.51
N TYR A 58 -0.40 7.57 4.47
CA TYR A 58 -1.32 7.44 5.60
C TYR A 58 -1.02 6.16 6.38
N PRO A 59 -0.87 6.24 7.71
CA PRO A 59 -0.72 5.05 8.53
C PRO A 59 -2.04 4.26 8.60
N PRO A 60 -2.00 2.95 8.92
CA PRO A 60 -3.19 2.16 9.21
C PRO A 60 -4.03 2.75 10.36
N TYR A 61 -3.36 3.30 11.37
CA TYR A 61 -3.96 4.00 12.52
C TYR A 61 -2.98 5.04 13.09
N ILE A 62 -3.51 6.07 13.75
CA ILE A 62 -2.77 7.17 14.38
C ILE A 62 -2.55 6.88 15.86
N VAL A 63 -3.62 6.51 16.59
CA VAL A 63 -3.60 6.34 18.04
C VAL A 63 -3.97 4.91 18.44
N TRP A 64 -5.08 4.38 17.91
CA TRP A 64 -5.58 3.05 18.27
C TRP A 64 -5.91 2.23 17.03
N ASP A 65 -5.66 0.93 17.08
CA ASP A 65 -5.92 0.00 15.97
C ASP A 65 -7.40 -0.05 15.55
N ASN A 66 -8.32 0.18 16.49
CA ASN A 66 -9.76 0.20 16.30
C ASN A 66 -10.36 1.60 16.12
N GLU A 67 -9.55 2.62 15.87
CA GLU A 67 -10.05 3.97 15.65
C GLU A 67 -10.87 4.07 14.36
N ILE A 68 -11.85 4.99 14.35
CA ILE A 68 -12.64 5.27 13.15
C ILE A 68 -11.77 5.84 12.02
N GLU A 69 -12.30 5.82 10.79
CA GLU A 69 -11.66 6.49 9.66
C GLU A 69 -11.64 8.02 9.87
N HIS A 70 -10.49 8.61 9.59
CA HIS A 70 -10.22 10.04 9.57
C HIS A 70 -9.50 10.36 8.25
N TYR A 71 -9.36 11.64 7.95
CA TYR A 71 -8.60 12.09 6.77
C TYR A 71 -7.14 11.58 6.76
N ASP A 72 -6.55 11.39 7.94
CA ASP A 72 -5.12 11.09 8.13
C ASP A 72 -4.83 9.59 8.37
N ASN A 73 -5.81 8.69 8.26
CA ASN A 73 -5.59 7.25 8.43
C ASN A 73 -6.25 6.42 7.32
N ILE A 74 -5.87 5.15 7.22
CA ILE A 74 -6.54 4.21 6.32
C ILE A 74 -7.76 3.64 7.04
N GLY A 75 -8.95 3.82 6.47
CA GLY A 75 -10.20 3.24 6.95
C GLY A 75 -10.42 1.78 6.53
N GLU A 76 -11.46 1.17 7.08
CA GLU A 76 -11.94 -0.14 6.62
C GLU A 76 -12.69 -0.02 5.28
N PRO A 77 -12.61 -1.01 4.36
CA PRO A 77 -11.98 -2.32 4.54
C PRO A 77 -10.48 -2.39 4.20
N SER A 78 -9.90 -1.34 3.63
CA SER A 78 -8.49 -1.37 3.18
C SER A 78 -7.50 -1.58 4.33
N ARG A 79 -7.80 -1.08 5.53
CA ARG A 79 -6.96 -1.28 6.73
C ARG A 79 -6.77 -2.76 7.04
N SER A 80 -7.86 -3.50 7.23
CA SER A 80 -7.79 -4.93 7.56
C SER A 80 -7.14 -5.74 6.43
N ARG A 81 -7.39 -5.39 5.16
CA ARG A 81 -6.76 -6.07 4.02
C ARG A 81 -5.25 -5.84 3.96
N LEU A 82 -4.78 -4.63 4.27
CA LEU A 82 -3.37 -4.28 4.25
C LEU A 82 -2.57 -4.98 5.36
N LEU A 83 -3.20 -5.24 6.51
CA LEU A 83 -2.56 -5.81 7.70
C LEU A 83 -2.66 -7.34 7.80
N ALA A 84 -3.37 -8.00 6.87
CA ALA A 84 -3.54 -9.45 6.83
C ALA A 84 -2.30 -10.17 6.31
#